data_AF-A3CUT5-F1
#
_entry.id   AF-A3CUT5-F1
#
_cell.length_a   1.000
_cell.length_b   1.000
_cell.length_c   1.000
_cell.angle_alpha   90.00
_cell.angle_beta   90.00
_cell.angle_gamma   90.00
#
_symmetry.space_group_name_H-M   'P 1'
#
loop_
_entity.id
_entity.type
_entity.pdbx_description
1 polymer ?
#
loop_
_entity_poly.entity_id
_entity_poly.type
_entity_poly.pdbx_seq_one_letter_code
_entity_poly.pdbx_strand_id
1 'polypeptide(L)'
;MTNEKEGDYCTVCGGVRPDAIKIKTILVDGKETGVNQLDFIVDGVRDLHLADDAAIRAELLRRAGEFNYIPTKKREAYGDALMREYTATPE
;
A
#
# COMPACT_ATOMS: atom_id res chain seq x y z
N MET A 1 15.43 31.22 -5.00
CA MET A 1 14.65 30.75 -3.84
C MET A 1 13.37 30.17 -4.39
N THR A 2 13.38 28.88 -4.70
CA THR A 2 12.20 28.17 -5.20
C THR A 2 11.29 27.91 -4.00
N ASN A 3 10.19 28.64 -3.92
CA ASN A 3 9.12 28.36 -2.97
C ASN A 3 8.36 27.15 -3.52
N GLU A 4 8.90 25.96 -3.29
CA GLU A 4 8.28 24.68 -3.56
C GLU A 4 7.05 24.60 -2.66
N LYS A 5 5.87 24.91 -3.21
CA LYS A 5 4.62 24.84 -2.47
C LYS A 5 4.45 23.42 -1.95
N GLU A 6 4.61 23.26 -0.64
CA GLU A 6 4.26 22.05 0.10
C GLU A 6 2.81 21.67 -0.26
N GLY A 7 2.59 20.47 -0.80
CA GLY A 7 1.30 19.75 -0.89
C GLY A 7 0.17 20.29 -1.80
N ASP A 8 -0.61 19.36 -2.38
CA ASP A 8 -1.90 19.65 -3.02
C ASP A 8 -3.02 19.70 -1.95
N TYR A 9 -3.19 20.89 -1.37
CA TYR A 9 -4.15 21.14 -0.29
C TYR A 9 -5.47 21.75 -0.80
N CYS A 10 -6.57 21.36 -0.17
CA CYS A 10 -7.90 21.88 -0.39
C CYS A 10 -7.95 23.37 -0.07
N THR A 11 -8.35 24.20 -1.04
CA THR A 11 -8.43 25.66 -0.87
C THR A 11 -9.55 26.10 0.09
N VAL A 12 -10.48 25.20 0.45
CA VAL A 12 -11.60 25.48 1.35
C VAL A 12 -11.24 25.19 2.81
N CYS A 13 -10.67 24.02 3.11
CA CYS A 13 -10.42 23.59 4.49
C CYS A 13 -8.93 23.43 4.84
N GLY A 14 -8.01 23.58 3.88
CA GLY A 14 -6.57 23.39 4.07
C GLY A 14 -6.13 21.93 4.24
N GLY A 15 -7.04 20.96 4.22
CA GLY A 15 -6.70 19.53 4.28
C GLY A 15 -6.11 19.01 2.97
N VAL A 16 -5.44 17.86 2.99
CA VAL A 16 -4.99 17.18 1.76
C VAL A 16 -6.19 16.87 0.88
N ARG A 17 -6.06 17.13 -0.42
CA ARG A 17 -7.13 16.86 -1.38
C ARG A 17 -7.46 15.35 -1.46
N PRO A 18 -8.74 14.96 -1.34
CA PRO A 18 -9.13 13.54 -1.32
C PRO A 18 -8.74 12.76 -2.58
N ASP A 19 -8.70 13.42 -3.75
CA ASP A 19 -8.34 12.80 -5.04
C ASP A 19 -6.86 12.41 -5.14
N ALA A 20 -6.00 13.00 -4.32
CA ALA A 20 -4.60 12.62 -4.17
C ALA A 20 -4.40 11.35 -3.30
N ILE A 21 -5.42 10.96 -2.53
CA ILE A 21 -5.34 9.81 -1.62
C ILE A 21 -5.71 8.53 -2.39
N LYS A 22 -4.72 7.67 -2.64
CA LYS A 22 -4.90 6.38 -3.32
C LYS A 22 -5.03 5.24 -2.28
N ILE A 23 -6.23 5.08 -1.73
CA ILE A 23 -6.56 3.95 -0.85
C ILE A 23 -7.34 2.90 -1.64
N LYS A 24 -6.90 1.64 -1.59
CA LYS A 24 -7.63 0.48 -2.11
C LYS A 24 -8.16 -0.37 -0.96
N THR A 25 -9.35 -0.93 -1.13
CA THR A 25 -9.94 -1.85 -0.16
C THR A 25 -9.62 -3.29 -0.53
N ILE A 26 -9.08 -4.05 0.41
CA ILE A 26 -8.77 -5.48 0.25
C ILE A 26 -9.38 -6.29 1.40
N LEU A 27 -9.49 -7.61 1.23
CA LEU A 27 -9.99 -8.50 2.29
C LEU A 27 -8.84 -9.09 3.12
N VAL A 28 -8.64 -8.54 4.31
CA VAL A 28 -7.74 -9.10 5.33
C VAL A 28 -8.58 -9.93 6.31
N ASP A 29 -8.39 -11.25 6.30
CA ASP A 29 -9.12 -12.15 7.23
C ASP A 29 -10.65 -11.94 7.16
N GLY A 30 -11.16 -11.86 5.92
CA GLY A 30 -12.58 -11.63 5.61
C GLY A 30 -13.10 -10.22 5.89
N LYS A 31 -12.25 -9.28 6.31
CA LYS A 31 -12.64 -7.90 6.62
C LYS A 31 -12.12 -6.93 5.57
N GLU A 32 -13.01 -6.07 5.08
CA GLU A 32 -12.65 -4.93 4.25
C GLU A 32 -11.67 -4.02 5.00
N THR A 33 -10.51 -3.81 4.39
CA THR A 33 -9.40 -3.05 4.97
C THR A 33 -8.86 -2.12 3.92
N GLY A 34 -8.85 -0.82 4.22
CA GLY A 34 -8.19 0.18 3.37
C GLY A 34 -6.68 0.06 3.49
N VAL A 35 -6.00 -0.04 2.35
CA VAL A 35 -4.55 -0.03 2.22
C VAL A 35 -4.15 1.17 1.37
N ASN A 36 -3.41 2.09 1.98
CA ASN A 36 -2.83 3.25 1.33
C ASN A 36 -1.67 2.82 0.44
N GLN A 37 -1.57 3.41 -0.76
CA GLN A 37 -0.49 3.20 -1.73
C GLN A 37 -0.34 1.75 -2.24
N LEU A 38 -1.42 0.94 -2.23
CA LEU A 38 -1.34 -0.48 -2.59
C LEU A 38 -0.72 -0.71 -3.98
N ASP A 39 -1.13 0.04 -5.00
CA ASP A 39 -0.60 -0.11 -6.37
C ASP A 39 0.89 0.20 -6.43
N PHE A 40 1.30 1.35 -5.85
CA PHE A 40 2.70 1.73 -5.75
C PHE A 40 3.55 0.67 -5.03
N ILE A 41 3.01 0.06 -3.97
CA ILE A 41 3.67 -1.02 -3.25
C ILE A 41 3.82 -2.25 -4.13
N VAL A 42 2.75 -2.71 -4.79
CA VAL A 42 2.75 -3.91 -5.64
C VAL A 42 3.70 -3.75 -6.82
N ASP A 43 3.59 -2.66 -7.56
CA ASP A 43 4.44 -2.35 -8.71
C ASP A 43 5.91 -2.31 -8.29
N GLY A 44 6.21 -1.58 -7.20
CA GLY A 44 7.56 -1.48 -6.70
C GLY A 44 8.16 -2.80 -6.17
N VAL A 45 7.34 -3.80 -5.82
CA VAL A 45 7.83 -5.15 -5.48
C VAL A 45 8.07 -5.98 -6.73
N ARG A 46 7.27 -5.82 -7.79
CA ARG A 46 7.50 -6.49 -9.08
C ARG A 46 8.81 -6.07 -9.72
N ASP A 47 9.13 -4.78 -9.67
CA ASP A 47 10.36 -4.21 -10.19
C ASP A 47 11.63 -4.78 -9.54
N LEU A 48 11.51 -5.43 -8.36
CA LEU A 48 12.64 -6.10 -7.71
C LEU A 48 12.96 -7.48 -8.29
N HIS A 49 12.04 -8.07 -9.07
CA HIS A 49 12.19 -9.41 -9.64
C HIS A 49 12.64 -10.47 -8.61
N LEU A 50 12.00 -10.46 -7.42
CA LEU A 50 12.31 -11.38 -6.33
C LEU A 50 12.04 -12.84 -6.74
N ALA A 51 12.90 -13.74 -6.25
CA ALA A 51 12.98 -15.11 -6.76
C ALA A 51 11.89 -16.06 -6.23
N ASP A 52 11.27 -15.75 -5.09
CA ASP A 52 10.29 -16.62 -4.45
C ASP A 52 9.20 -15.86 -3.68
N ASP A 53 8.07 -16.54 -3.46
CA ASP A 53 6.89 -16.01 -2.80
C ASP A 53 7.17 -15.53 -1.36
N ALA A 54 8.13 -16.15 -0.66
CA ALA A 54 8.45 -15.76 0.71
C ALA A 54 9.16 -14.39 0.74
N ALA A 55 10.09 -14.16 -0.19
CA ALA A 55 10.75 -12.87 -0.39
C ALA A 55 9.75 -11.79 -0.82
N ILE A 56 8.86 -12.11 -1.77
CA ILE A 56 7.79 -11.20 -2.23
C ILE A 56 6.89 -10.80 -1.06
N ARG A 57 6.38 -11.78 -0.30
CA ARG A 57 5.52 -11.53 0.86
C ARG A 57 6.21 -10.70 1.92
N ALA A 58 7.48 -10.97 2.20
CA ALA A 58 8.27 -10.22 3.17
C ALA A 58 8.42 -8.75 2.76
N GLU A 59 8.71 -8.49 1.49
CA GLU A 59 8.86 -7.13 0.97
C GLU A 59 7.52 -6.37 0.90
N LEU A 60 6.44 -7.04 0.47
CA LEU A 60 5.09 -6.47 0.50
C LEU A 60 4.71 -6.04 1.92
N LEU A 61 4.93 -6.90 2.92
CA LEU A 61 4.67 -6.57 4.33
C LEU A 61 5.56 -5.44 4.85
N ARG A 62 6.82 -5.38 4.40
CA ARG A 62 7.76 -4.33 4.79
C ARG A 62 7.26 -2.97 4.28
N ARG A 63 7.02 -2.84 2.97
CA ARG A 63 6.56 -1.58 2.35
C ARG A 63 5.16 -1.19 2.78
N ALA A 64 4.23 -2.14 2.86
CA ALA A 64 2.88 -1.85 3.36
C ALA A 64 2.91 -1.30 4.80
N GLY A 65 3.82 -1.80 5.64
CA GLY A 65 4.03 -1.33 7.01
C GLY A 65 4.62 0.08 7.13
N GLU A 66 5.22 0.63 6.06
CA GLU A 66 5.72 2.02 6.05
C GLU A 66 4.57 3.03 5.90
N PHE A 67 3.51 2.65 5.17
CA PHE A 67 2.36 3.52 4.88
C PHE A 67 1.11 3.18 5.70
N ASN A 68 1.04 1.98 6.28
CA ASN A 68 -0.14 1.44 6.93
C ASN A 68 0.22 0.79 8.28
N TYR A 69 -0.68 0.91 9.25
CA TYR A 69 -0.57 0.14 10.49
C TYR A 69 -0.94 -1.33 10.26
N ILE A 70 0.02 -2.24 10.51
CA ILE A 70 -0.18 -3.68 10.47
C ILE A 70 -0.04 -4.24 11.90
N PRO A 71 -1.15 -4.65 12.56
CA PRO A 71 -1.06 -5.25 13.88
C PRO A 71 -0.23 -6.53 13.84
N THR A 72 0.71 -6.70 14.79
CA THR A 72 1.60 -7.86 14.86
C THR A 72 0.82 -9.19 14.83
N LYS A 73 -0.32 -9.26 15.53
CA LYS A 73 -1.20 -10.45 15.57
C LYS A 73 -1.88 -10.78 14.24
N LYS A 74 -1.94 -9.82 13.31
CA LYS A 74 -2.59 -9.92 12.00
C LYS A 74 -1.59 -9.95 10.85
N ARG A 75 -0.28 -9.94 11.13
CA ARG A 75 0.77 -9.85 10.11
C ARG A 75 0.64 -10.94 9.04
N GLU A 76 0.35 -12.18 9.44
CA GLU A 76 0.13 -13.28 8.50
C GLU A 76 -1.09 -13.04 7.59
N ALA A 77 -2.23 -12.66 8.17
CA ALA A 77 -3.43 -12.36 7.39
C ALA A 77 -3.22 -11.20 6.39
N TYR A 78 -2.43 -10.19 6.76
CA TYR A 78 -2.03 -9.11 5.85
C TYR A 78 -1.13 -9.64 4.73
N GLY A 79 -0.15 -10.50 5.05
CA GLY A 79 0.71 -11.10 4.04
C GLY A 79 -0.09 -11.89 3.01
N ASP A 80 -1.07 -12.67 3.44
CA ASP A 80 -1.93 -13.47 2.55
C ASP A 80 -2.86 -12.58 1.71
N ALA A 81 -3.35 -11.46 2.27
CA ALA A 81 -4.12 -10.50 1.51
C ALA A 81 -3.27 -9.78 0.46
N LEU A 82 -2.07 -9.29 0.83
CA LEU A 82 -1.17 -8.60 -0.09
C LEU A 82 -0.67 -9.51 -1.22
N MET A 83 -0.37 -10.78 -0.94
CA MET A 83 0.00 -11.75 -1.97
C MET A 83 -1.13 -12.01 -2.96
N ARG A 84 -2.39 -12.00 -2.51
CA ARG A 84 -3.56 -12.12 -3.40
C ARG A 84 -3.65 -10.92 -4.34
N GLU A 85 -3.43 -9.71 -3.86
CA GLU A 85 -3.44 -8.51 -4.70
C GLU A 85 -2.26 -8.50 -5.70
N TYR A 86 -1.07 -8.92 -5.24
CA TYR A 86 0.13 -9.02 -6.07
C TYR A 86 -0.04 -10.01 -7.23
N THR A 87 -0.74 -11.13 -7.00
CA THR A 87 -0.99 -12.17 -8.02
C THR A 87 -2.21 -11.92 -8.88
N ALA A 88 -3.24 -11.22 -8.37
CA ALA A 88 -4.48 -10.94 -9.09
C ALA A 88 -4.33 -9.80 -10.11
N THR A 89 -3.40 -8.88 -9.88
CA THR A 89 -3.13 -7.78 -10.81
C THR A 89 -2.21 -8.29 -11.92
N PRO A 90 -2.45 -8.07 -13.22
CA PRO A 90 -1.44 -8.33 -14.26
C PRO A 90 -0.30 -7.31 -14.20
N GLU A 91 0.89 -7.63 -14.73
CA GLU A 91 1.96 -6.64 -15.01
C GLU A 91 1.54 -5.63 -16.09
#